data_AF-A0A965ZH86-F1
#
_entry.id   AF-A0A965ZH86-F1
#
_cell.length_a   1.000
_cell.length_b   1.000
_cell.length_c   1.000
_cell.angle_alpha   90.00
_cell.angle_beta   90.00
_cell.angle_gamma   90.00
#
_symmetry.space_group_name_H-M   'P 1'
#
loop_
_entity.id
_entity.type
_entity.pdbx_description
1 polymer ?
#
loop_
_entity_poly.entity_id
_entity_poly.type
_entity_poly.pdbx_seq_one_letter_code
_entity_poly.pdbx_strand_id
1 'polypeptide(L)'
;MMRYTSNCNGVFSRLSSSILILVICLFSCKPKNDLQLEKVFQSSDHLKCDKVFANSRKSIVELNEILVQTGVVDTSEIVGPPAAVIHVQGKEIILNLIKGNKDGDNFNQLYAGKDYKLLLNYKAKHYDNRTEYVGYCEVWHQTLHSKFDVEGLDNTL
;
A
#
# COMPACT_ATOMS: atom_id res chain seq x y z
N MET A 1 36.63 71.44 -13.54
CA MET A 1 35.40 72.02 -12.97
C MET A 1 34.46 70.86 -12.65
N MET A 2 34.26 70.60 -11.35
CA MET A 2 33.11 69.90 -10.75
C MET A 2 31.79 70.55 -11.26
N ARG A 3 30.56 69.99 -11.27
CA ARG A 3 29.87 68.86 -10.62
C ARG A 3 28.38 68.92 -11.09
N TYR A 4 27.66 67.77 -11.04
CA TYR A 4 26.20 67.60 -10.80
C TYR A 4 25.21 68.24 -11.82
N THR A 5 24.03 67.71 -12.19
CA THR A 5 23.03 66.71 -11.73
C THR A 5 22.34 66.14 -13.01
N SER A 6 21.63 65.01 -13.09
CA SER A 6 20.33 64.72 -12.47
C SER A 6 19.94 63.26 -12.75
N ASN A 7 19.30 62.67 -11.74
CA ASN A 7 18.60 61.39 -11.71
C ASN A 7 17.45 61.34 -12.75
N CYS A 8 17.19 60.18 -13.34
CA CYS A 8 15.93 59.43 -13.18
C CYS A 8 15.85 58.17 -14.04
N ASN A 9 15.34 57.11 -13.39
CA ASN A 9 15.11 55.74 -13.81
C ASN A 9 14.36 55.54 -15.15
N GLY A 10 14.75 54.47 -15.85
CA GLY A 10 14.05 53.82 -16.96
C GLY A 10 14.90 52.64 -17.46
N VAL A 11 14.76 51.43 -16.90
CA VAL A 11 13.97 50.31 -17.44
C VAL A 11 14.61 49.64 -18.69
N PHE A 12 14.76 48.31 -18.61
CA PHE A 12 15.24 47.35 -19.61
C PHE A 12 16.75 47.25 -19.87
N SER A 13 17.39 46.32 -19.17
CA SER A 13 17.88 45.08 -19.81
C SER A 13 18.68 44.27 -18.79
N ARG A 14 18.30 42.99 -18.63
CA ARG A 14 19.12 41.82 -18.23
C ARG A 14 18.24 40.76 -17.58
N LEU A 15 17.34 40.23 -18.40
CA LEU A 15 16.76 38.90 -18.20
C LEU A 15 17.83 37.87 -18.60
N SER A 16 18.68 37.45 -17.66
CA SER A 16 19.60 36.33 -17.91
C SER A 16 20.09 35.73 -16.59
N SER A 17 19.21 35.09 -15.81
CA SER A 17 19.62 34.20 -14.71
C SER A 17 18.56 33.18 -14.26
N SER A 18 17.51 32.93 -15.04
CA SER A 18 16.34 32.18 -14.52
C SER A 18 16.13 30.75 -15.05
N ILE A 19 17.09 30.12 -15.75
CA ILE A 19 16.79 28.84 -16.43
C ILE A 19 17.70 27.66 -15.98
N LEU A 20 18.80 27.90 -15.26
CA LEU A 20 19.79 26.83 -15.05
C LEU A 20 19.59 25.93 -13.81
N ILE A 21 18.66 26.24 -12.89
CA ILE A 21 18.51 25.50 -11.62
C ILE A 21 17.32 24.51 -11.65
N LEU A 22 16.40 24.61 -12.62
CA LEU A 22 15.20 23.76 -12.64
C LEU A 22 15.41 22.35 -13.21
N VAL A 23 16.55 22.07 -13.86
CA VAL A 23 16.76 20.82 -14.61
C VAL A 23 17.41 19.71 -13.76
N ILE A 24 17.99 20.03 -12.60
CA ILE A 24 18.75 19.05 -11.78
C ILE A 24 17.84 18.24 -10.84
N CYS A 25 16.59 18.65 -10.61
CA CYS A 25 15.68 17.92 -9.72
C CYS A 25 14.92 16.74 -10.37
N LEU A 26 15.10 16.47 -11.67
CA LEU A 26 14.32 15.45 -12.39
C LEU A 26 14.95 14.05 -12.46
N PHE A 27 16.17 13.83 -11.95
CA PHE A 27 16.87 12.54 -12.14
C PHE A 27 17.55 11.99 -10.89
N SER A 28 16.80 11.83 -9.81
CA SER A 28 17.18 10.89 -8.73
C SER A 28 16.00 10.08 -8.20
N CYS A 29 15.10 9.67 -9.09
CA CYS A 29 14.33 8.45 -8.87
C CYS A 29 15.14 7.28 -9.42
N LYS A 30 16.02 6.70 -8.59
CA LYS A 30 16.39 5.30 -8.82
C LYS A 30 15.08 4.51 -8.81
N PRO A 31 14.78 3.68 -9.82
CA PRO A 31 13.64 2.79 -9.72
C PRO A 31 13.91 1.90 -8.51
N LYS A 32 13.19 2.13 -7.41
CA LYS A 32 13.07 1.11 -6.38
C LYS A 32 12.41 -0.06 -7.10
N ASN A 33 13.16 -1.14 -7.30
CA ASN A 33 12.67 -2.36 -7.92
C ASN A 33 11.79 -3.16 -6.94
N ASP A 34 11.00 -2.42 -6.14
CA ASP A 34 10.19 -2.90 -5.04
C ASP A 34 8.74 -2.62 -5.38
N LEU A 35 7.89 -3.61 -5.15
CA LEU A 35 6.45 -3.50 -5.31
C LEU A 35 5.87 -2.81 -4.08
N GLN A 36 5.38 -1.58 -4.23
CA GLN A 36 4.76 -0.86 -3.11
C GLN A 36 3.27 -1.22 -3.00
N LEU A 37 2.87 -1.68 -1.81
CA LEU A 37 1.47 -1.79 -1.45
C LEU A 37 0.95 -0.42 -1.00
N GLU A 38 -0.19 -0.05 -1.51
CA GLU A 38 -0.89 1.17 -1.14
C GLU A 38 -1.77 0.93 0.07
N LYS A 39 -1.79 1.91 0.97
CA LYS A 39 -2.72 1.93 2.10
C LYS A 39 -4.06 2.44 1.60
N VAL A 40 -5.13 1.73 1.97
CA VAL A 40 -6.50 2.15 1.73
C VAL A 40 -7.25 2.34 3.03
N PHE A 41 -8.34 3.10 2.95
CA PHE A 41 -9.12 3.51 4.12
C PHE A 41 -10.54 2.96 4.11
N GLN A 42 -10.84 2.08 3.15
CA GLN A 42 -12.16 1.49 2.96
C GLN A 42 -11.98 0.02 2.61
N SER A 43 -12.95 -0.78 3.04
CA SER A 43 -13.02 -2.19 2.61
C SER A 43 -13.45 -2.26 1.15
N SER A 44 -13.03 -3.32 0.46
CA SER A 44 -13.41 -3.57 -0.93
C SER A 44 -14.91 -3.89 -1.03
N ASP A 45 -15.61 -3.23 -1.97
CA ASP A 45 -17.00 -3.55 -2.30
C ASP A 45 -17.17 -4.95 -2.94
N HIS A 46 -16.06 -5.56 -3.37
CA HIS A 46 -16.04 -6.87 -4.01
C HIS A 46 -15.81 -8.03 -3.03
N LEU A 47 -15.59 -7.72 -1.75
CA LEU A 47 -15.18 -8.70 -0.75
C LEU A 47 -16.05 -8.55 0.51
N LYS A 48 -16.69 -9.65 0.92
CA LYS A 48 -17.16 -9.80 2.30
C LYS A 48 -15.93 -10.02 3.18
N CYS A 49 -15.35 -8.92 3.64
CA CYS A 49 -14.09 -8.90 4.35
C CYS A 49 -14.21 -9.57 5.72
N ASP A 50 -13.28 -10.47 6.04
CA ASP A 50 -13.24 -11.16 7.32
C ASP A 50 -12.06 -10.71 8.19
N LYS A 51 -10.95 -10.29 7.58
CA LYS A 51 -9.75 -9.78 8.27
C LYS A 51 -9.11 -8.67 7.48
N VAL A 52 -8.51 -7.75 8.21
CA VAL A 52 -7.69 -6.66 7.66
C VAL A 52 -6.31 -6.71 8.27
N PHE A 53 -5.30 -6.37 7.46
CA PHE A 53 -3.90 -6.32 7.87
C PHE A 53 -3.28 -4.99 7.45
N ALA A 54 -2.41 -4.44 8.29
CA ALA A 54 -1.66 -3.22 8.04
C ALA A 54 -0.27 -3.30 8.67
N ASN A 55 0.56 -2.27 8.49
CA ASN A 55 1.90 -2.21 9.08
C ASN A 55 1.90 -2.33 10.62
N SER A 56 0.79 -1.98 11.27
CA SER A 56 0.62 -2.10 12.71
C SER A 56 -0.87 -2.11 13.07
N ARG A 57 -1.19 -2.60 14.26
CA ARG A 57 -2.53 -2.49 14.85
C ARG A 57 -2.98 -1.03 14.98
N LYS A 58 -2.05 -0.13 15.29
CA LYS A 58 -2.31 1.32 15.36
C LYS A 58 -2.83 1.85 14.03
N SER A 59 -2.22 1.43 12.92
CA SER A 59 -2.67 1.77 11.57
C SER A 59 -4.12 1.37 11.34
N ILE A 60 -4.53 0.17 11.78
CA ILE A 60 -5.92 -0.29 11.63
C ILE A 60 -6.87 0.50 12.53
N VAL A 61 -6.58 0.57 13.82
CA VAL A 61 -7.54 1.06 14.83
C VAL A 61 -7.64 2.58 14.89
N GLU A 62 -6.52 3.28 14.74
CA GLU A 62 -6.49 4.74 14.89
C GLU A 62 -6.52 5.48 13.55
N LEU A 63 -5.90 4.90 12.51
CA LEU A 63 -5.75 5.56 11.20
C LEU A 63 -6.67 4.97 10.13
N ASN A 64 -7.33 3.85 10.42
CA ASN A 64 -8.12 3.08 9.46
C ASN A 64 -7.34 2.76 8.18
N GLU A 65 -6.02 2.55 8.29
CA GLU A 65 -5.13 2.20 7.20
C GLU A 65 -5.11 0.68 7.02
N ILE A 66 -5.31 0.21 5.79
CA ILE A 66 -5.36 -1.20 5.43
C ILE A 66 -4.40 -1.46 4.27
N LEU A 67 -3.56 -2.48 4.38
CA LEU A 67 -2.66 -2.95 3.31
C LEU A 67 -3.20 -4.19 2.60
N VAL A 68 -3.76 -5.12 3.35
CA VAL A 68 -4.29 -6.38 2.84
C VAL A 68 -5.65 -6.62 3.49
N GLN A 69 -6.62 -7.01 2.68
CA GLN A 69 -7.93 -7.46 3.14
C GLN A 69 -8.07 -8.92 2.74
N THR A 70 -8.60 -9.76 3.62
CA THR A 70 -9.03 -11.12 3.27
C THR A 70 -10.52 -11.24 3.47
N GLY A 71 -11.12 -12.24 2.83
CA GLY A 71 -12.54 -12.52 2.96
C GLY A 71 -13.01 -13.51 1.93
N VAL A 72 -14.30 -13.47 1.63
CA VAL A 72 -14.91 -14.21 0.52
C VAL A 72 -15.40 -13.24 -0.54
N VAL A 73 -15.19 -13.58 -1.82
CA VAL A 73 -15.70 -12.76 -2.93
C VAL A 73 -17.20 -12.65 -2.82
N ASP A 74 -17.74 -11.43 -2.90
CA ASP A 74 -19.17 -11.24 -2.84
C ASP A 74 -19.79 -11.74 -4.16
N THR A 75 -20.44 -12.89 -4.08
CA THR A 75 -21.15 -13.52 -5.18
C THR A 75 -22.59 -13.74 -4.75
N SER A 76 -23.49 -13.93 -5.71
CA SER A 76 -24.89 -14.32 -5.43
C SER A 76 -25.01 -15.71 -4.81
N GLU A 77 -23.90 -16.44 -4.65
CA GLU A 77 -23.84 -17.76 -4.04
C GLU A 77 -23.69 -17.68 -2.52
N ILE A 78 -24.17 -18.72 -1.82
CA ILE A 78 -24.24 -18.76 -0.34
C ILE A 78 -22.83 -18.75 0.29
N VAL A 79 -21.80 -19.25 -0.41
CA VAL A 79 -20.40 -19.22 0.04
C VAL A 79 -19.50 -18.87 -1.14
N GLY A 80 -19.02 -17.63 -1.18
CA GLY A 80 -18.08 -17.17 -2.20
C GLY A 80 -16.67 -17.75 -2.00
N PRO A 81 -15.82 -17.77 -3.04
CA PRO A 81 -14.45 -18.24 -2.94
C PRO A 81 -13.61 -17.32 -2.03
N PRO A 82 -12.70 -17.89 -1.20
CA PRO A 82 -11.78 -17.09 -0.40
C PRO A 82 -10.83 -16.27 -1.28
N ALA A 83 -10.66 -14.99 -0.94
CA ALA A 83 -9.82 -14.06 -1.67
C ALA A 83 -9.09 -13.10 -0.74
N ALA A 84 -8.07 -12.46 -1.29
CA ALA A 84 -7.39 -11.33 -0.71
C ALA A 84 -7.42 -10.15 -1.66
N VAL A 85 -7.45 -8.94 -1.12
CA VAL A 85 -7.40 -7.70 -1.87
C VAL A 85 -6.18 -6.90 -1.43
N ILE A 86 -5.42 -6.43 -2.43
CA ILE A 86 -4.30 -5.50 -2.25
C ILE A 86 -4.45 -4.34 -3.24
N HIS A 87 -3.82 -3.20 -2.93
CA HIS A 87 -3.79 -2.04 -3.82
C HIS A 87 -2.37 -1.76 -4.30
N VAL A 88 -2.21 -1.63 -5.62
CA VAL A 88 -0.93 -1.39 -6.28
C VAL A 88 -1.14 -0.45 -7.45
N GLN A 89 -0.39 0.66 -7.50
CA GLN A 89 -0.43 1.66 -8.57
C GLN A 89 -1.84 2.22 -8.82
N GLY A 90 -2.57 2.55 -7.75
CA GLY A 90 -3.93 3.08 -7.77
C GLY A 90 -4.99 2.07 -8.21
N LYS A 91 -4.66 0.78 -8.26
CA LYS A 91 -5.57 -0.28 -8.70
C LYS A 91 -5.80 -1.30 -7.60
N GLU A 92 -7.06 -1.67 -7.44
CA GLU A 92 -7.45 -2.81 -6.63
C GLU A 92 -7.16 -4.12 -7.38
N ILE A 93 -6.44 -5.02 -6.71
CA ILE A 93 -6.09 -6.33 -7.21
C ILE A 93 -6.71 -7.39 -6.30
N ILE A 94 -7.68 -8.13 -6.83
CA ILE A 94 -8.31 -9.28 -6.18
C ILE A 94 -7.51 -10.53 -6.52
N LEU A 95 -7.13 -11.28 -5.49
CA LEU A 95 -6.30 -12.49 -5.55
C LEU A 95 -7.08 -13.66 -4.96
N ASN A 96 -7.19 -14.75 -5.71
CA ASN A 96 -7.88 -15.94 -5.24
C ASN A 96 -6.95 -16.78 -4.37
N LEU A 97 -7.48 -17.38 -3.30
CA LEU A 97 -6.71 -18.33 -2.49
C LEU A 97 -6.37 -19.57 -3.34
N ILE A 98 -5.08 -19.84 -3.53
CA ILE A 98 -4.58 -21.00 -4.27
C ILE A 98 -4.22 -22.14 -3.32
N LYS A 99 -3.65 -21.80 -2.16
CA LYS A 99 -3.22 -22.77 -1.15
C LYS A 99 -3.29 -22.15 0.23
N GLY A 100 -3.89 -22.86 1.17
CA GLY A 100 -3.91 -22.49 2.58
C GLY A 100 -3.43 -23.67 3.44
N ASN A 101 -2.62 -23.39 4.44
CA ASN A 101 -2.27 -24.34 5.50
C ASN A 101 -2.48 -23.67 6.86
N LYS A 102 -2.95 -24.45 7.83
CA LYS A 102 -3.10 -24.06 9.23
C LYS A 102 -2.43 -25.09 10.12
N ASP A 103 -1.54 -24.64 10.98
CA ASP A 103 -0.88 -25.46 12.00
C ASP A 103 -0.97 -24.77 13.36
N GLY A 104 -1.92 -25.23 14.18
CA GLY A 104 -2.34 -24.55 15.40
C GLY A 104 -2.81 -23.13 15.11
N ASP A 105 -2.13 -22.15 15.68
CA ASP A 105 -2.41 -20.73 15.49
C ASP A 105 -1.68 -20.12 14.27
N ASN A 106 -0.85 -20.89 13.58
CA ASN A 106 -0.08 -20.41 12.44
C ASN A 106 -0.87 -20.65 11.15
N PHE A 107 -0.91 -19.63 10.30
CA PHE A 107 -1.58 -19.61 9.02
C PHE A 107 -0.57 -19.27 7.93
N ASN A 108 -0.60 -20.02 6.84
CA ASN A 108 0.16 -19.75 5.63
C ASN A 108 -0.82 -19.82 4.45
N GLN A 109 -1.05 -18.68 3.81
CA GLN A 109 -2.02 -18.53 2.75
C GLN A 109 -1.36 -17.92 1.51
N LEU A 110 -1.43 -18.63 0.39
CA LEU A 110 -0.95 -18.18 -0.90
C LEU A 110 -2.12 -17.83 -1.80
N TYR A 111 -2.15 -16.58 -2.23
CA TYR A 111 -3.14 -16.04 -3.16
C TYR A 111 -2.48 -15.68 -4.49
N ALA A 112 -3.23 -15.77 -5.59
CA ALA A 112 -2.77 -15.35 -6.90
C ALA A 112 -3.90 -14.80 -7.78
N GLY A 113 -3.56 -13.88 -8.67
CA GLY A 113 -4.48 -13.29 -9.63
C GLY A 113 -3.83 -12.15 -10.40
N LYS A 114 -4.22 -11.97 -11.68
CA LYS A 114 -3.74 -10.86 -12.55
C LYS A 114 -2.19 -10.70 -12.56
N ASP A 115 -1.45 -11.80 -12.60
CA ASP A 115 0.02 -11.86 -12.53
C ASP A 115 0.67 -11.45 -11.18
N TYR A 116 -0.15 -11.20 -10.17
CA TYR A 116 0.28 -10.99 -8.79
C TYR A 116 0.21 -12.27 -7.98
N LYS A 117 1.11 -12.39 -7.01
CA LYS A 117 1.05 -13.39 -5.94
C LYS A 117 1.18 -12.69 -4.60
N LEU A 118 0.43 -13.17 -3.62
CA LEU A 118 0.51 -12.71 -2.23
C LEU A 118 0.67 -13.95 -1.36
N LEU A 119 1.73 -13.99 -0.57
CA LEU A 119 1.91 -14.95 0.50
C LEU A 119 1.66 -14.22 1.82
N LEU A 120 0.68 -14.67 2.57
CA LEU A 120 0.32 -14.12 3.87
C LEU A 120 0.61 -15.19 4.94
N ASN A 121 1.60 -14.91 5.80
CA ASN A 121 1.96 -15.75 6.92
C ASN A 121 1.68 -15.01 8.22
N TYR A 122 0.87 -15.58 9.10
CA TYR A 122 0.56 -14.94 10.38
C TYR A 122 0.24 -15.97 11.44
N LYS A 123 0.37 -15.52 12.68
CA LYS A 123 -0.04 -16.25 13.87
C LYS A 123 -1.21 -15.53 14.54
N ALA A 124 -2.25 -16.27 14.91
CA ALA A 124 -3.32 -15.78 15.76
C ALA A 124 -2.84 -15.68 17.21
N LYS A 125 -3.19 -14.58 17.86
CA LYS A 125 -3.03 -14.35 19.30
C LYS A 125 -4.41 -14.08 19.87
N HIS A 126 -4.87 -15.00 20.70
CA HIS A 126 -6.16 -14.91 21.34
C HIS A 126 -6.05 -14.17 22.67
N TYR A 127 -6.89 -13.16 22.83
CA TYR A 127 -7.13 -12.44 24.07
C TYR A 127 -8.59 -12.66 24.46
N ASP A 128 -8.94 -12.38 25.72
CA ASP A 128 -10.26 -12.69 26.30
C ASP A 128 -11.46 -12.18 25.47
N ASN A 129 -11.30 -11.10 24.70
CA ASN A 129 -12.36 -10.49 23.91
C ASN A 129 -12.02 -10.23 22.44
N ARG A 130 -10.84 -10.67 21.96
CA ARG A 130 -10.39 -10.36 20.59
C ARG A 130 -9.30 -11.30 20.11
N THR A 131 -9.24 -11.48 18.80
CA THR A 131 -8.10 -12.12 18.14
C THR A 131 -7.29 -11.05 17.42
N GLU A 132 -5.98 -11.09 17.63
CA GLU A 132 -5.03 -10.28 16.87
C GLU A 132 -4.15 -11.21 16.03
N TYR A 133 -3.73 -10.74 14.87
CA TYR A 133 -2.87 -11.47 13.96
C TYR A 133 -1.53 -10.75 13.84
N VAL A 134 -0.43 -11.49 13.88
CA VAL A 134 0.92 -10.92 13.69
C VAL A 134 1.70 -11.79 12.73
N GLY A 135 2.35 -11.18 11.75
CA GLY A 135 3.12 -11.90 10.76
C GLY A 135 3.70 -11.00 9.67
N TYR A 136 3.74 -11.51 8.46
CA TYR A 136 4.22 -10.79 7.30
C TYR A 136 3.44 -11.16 6.05
N CYS A 137 3.42 -10.25 5.08
CA CYS A 137 3.01 -10.54 3.73
C CYS A 137 4.18 -10.35 2.75
N GLU A 138 4.21 -11.18 1.73
CA GLU A 138 5.13 -11.05 0.60
C GLU A 138 4.32 -10.96 -0.68
N VAL A 139 4.67 -10.01 -1.54
CA VAL A 139 3.96 -9.75 -2.79
C VAL A 139 4.93 -9.80 -3.95
N TRP A 140 4.53 -10.53 -4.99
CA TRP A 140 5.29 -10.64 -6.23
C TRP A 140 4.48 -10.13 -7.40
N HIS A 141 5.17 -9.49 -8.33
CA HIS A 141 4.67 -9.18 -9.66
C HIS A 141 5.83 -9.34 -10.65
N GLN A 142 5.78 -10.41 -11.46
CA GLN A 142 6.89 -10.81 -12.33
C GLN A 142 8.20 -10.98 -11.55
N THR A 143 9.19 -10.11 -11.79
CA THR A 143 10.50 -10.12 -11.11
C THR A 143 10.53 -9.26 -9.84
N LEU A 144 9.50 -8.45 -9.61
CA LEU A 144 9.40 -7.58 -8.43
C LEU A 144 8.93 -8.40 -7.23
N HIS A 145 9.53 -8.14 -6.08
CA HIS A 145 9.18 -8.77 -4.82
C HIS A 145 9.31 -7.77 -3.68
N SER A 146 8.36 -7.80 -2.76
CA SER A 146 8.45 -7.01 -1.53
C SER A 146 7.84 -7.75 -0.37
N LYS A 147 8.38 -7.50 0.82
CA LYS A 147 7.97 -8.11 2.08
C LYS A 147 7.61 -7.03 3.08
N PHE A 148 6.50 -7.21 3.78
CA PHE A 148 5.98 -6.28 4.76
C PHE A 148 5.63 -7.04 6.04
N ASP A 149 6.13 -6.58 7.17
CA ASP A 149 5.58 -7.02 8.45
C ASP A 149 4.18 -6.44 8.60
N VAL A 150 3.25 -7.28 9.07
CA VAL A 150 1.85 -6.91 9.20
C VAL A 150 1.27 -7.37 10.54
N GLU A 151 0.39 -6.54 11.07
CA GLU A 151 -0.53 -6.90 12.13
C GLU A 151 -1.95 -6.86 11.56
N GLY A 152 -2.83 -7.72 12.05
CA GLY A 152 -4.20 -7.84 11.57
C GLY A 152 -5.21 -8.01 12.67
N LEU A 153 -6.47 -7.76 12.31
CA LEU A 153 -7.64 -7.90 13.17
C LEU A 153 -8.77 -8.58 12.39
N ASP A 154 -9.68 -9.21 13.10
CA ASP A 154 -10.96 -9.61 12.52
C ASP A 154 -11.74 -8.34 12.13
N ASN A 155 -12.28 -8.35 10.92
CA ASN A 155 -13.13 -7.29 10.38
C ASN A 155 -14.59 -7.71 10.43
N THR A 156 -15.07 -8.08 11.61
CA THR A 156 -16.50 -8.29 11.86
C THR A 156 -17.15 -6.93 12.05
N LEU A 157 -17.54 -6.29 10.94
CA LEU A 157 -18.51 -5.20 10.89
C LEU A 157 -19.91 -5.77 10.61
#